data_AF-A0A834HQW0-F1
#
_entry.id   AF-A0A834HQW0-F1
#
_cell.length_a   1.000
_cell.length_b   1.000
_cell.length_c   1.000
_cell.angle_alpha   90.00
_cell.angle_beta   90.00
_cell.angle_gamma   90.00
#
_symmetry.space_group_name_H-M   'P 1'
#
loop_
_entity.id
_entity.type
_entity.pdbx_description
1 polymer ?
#
loop_
_entity_poly.entity_id
_entity_poly.type
_entity_poly.pdbx_seq_one_letter_code
_entity_poly.pdbx_strand_id
1 'polypeptide(L)'
;MPKKFAAENTKAVAARERKRAAKDEAVARREKEIEDSKWRDDDKQILKKQQKKEAEERKRQEQLQRKAEAKALLEKEMSSLKSTRAPPSAKITRAQIQVRQDETIKKKQNDKKIETHLDAPLVENINRLQIDGEEARTVEEAIDILGDTVNAADKHPEKRLKAAYLAYEERKLKEEWQKSTENPLNKV
;
A
#
# COMPACT_ATOMS: atom_id res chain seq x y z
N MET A 1 -65.79 34.59 -6.50
CA MET A 1 -65.01 33.33 -6.49
C MET A 1 -63.82 33.51 -5.55
N PRO A 2 -63.69 32.74 -4.47
CA PRO A 2 -62.60 32.93 -3.51
C PRO A 2 -61.29 32.42 -4.11
N LYS A 3 -60.30 33.31 -4.22
CA LYS A 3 -58.94 33.06 -4.73
C LYS A 3 -58.24 32.08 -3.80
N LYS A 4 -58.30 30.78 -4.10
CA LYS A 4 -57.49 29.76 -3.41
C LYS A 4 -56.03 29.99 -3.80
N PHE A 5 -55.10 29.73 -2.87
CA PHE A 5 -53.65 29.96 -2.94
C PHE A 5 -53.17 31.36 -2.45
N ALA A 6 -53.56 31.73 -1.23
CA ALA A 6 -52.92 32.82 -0.46
C ALA A 6 -51.66 32.36 0.31
N ALA A 7 -51.26 31.09 0.16
CA ALA A 7 -50.08 30.52 0.80
C ALA A 7 -49.13 29.98 -0.28
N GLU A 8 -47.85 30.31 -0.17
CA GLU A 8 -46.81 29.91 -1.12
C GLU A 8 -46.80 28.38 -1.35
N ASN A 9 -46.45 27.96 -2.57
CA ASN A 9 -46.40 26.55 -2.95
C ASN A 9 -45.39 25.79 -2.06
N THR A 10 -45.89 24.88 -1.22
CA THR A 10 -45.12 24.15 -0.20
C THR A 10 -43.91 23.40 -0.77
N LYS A 11 -43.99 22.87 -1.99
CA LYS A 11 -42.85 22.22 -2.66
C LYS A 11 -41.78 23.21 -3.10
N ALA A 12 -42.19 24.40 -3.53
CA ALA A 12 -41.27 25.48 -3.90
C ALA A 12 -40.57 26.06 -2.66
N VAL A 13 -41.28 26.19 -1.54
CA VAL A 13 -40.72 26.59 -0.24
C VAL A 13 -39.69 25.56 0.23
N ALA A 14 -40.03 24.27 0.24
CA ALA A 14 -39.09 23.20 0.62
C ALA A 14 -37.84 23.13 -0.28
N ALA A 15 -37.98 23.41 -1.60
CA ALA A 15 -36.83 23.46 -2.51
C ALA A 15 -35.94 24.69 -2.26
N ARG A 16 -36.52 25.85 -1.92
CA ARG A 16 -35.78 27.05 -1.51
C ARG A 16 -35.06 26.84 -0.18
N GLU A 17 -35.71 26.19 0.78
CA GLU A 17 -35.11 25.85 2.08
C GLU A 17 -33.93 24.90 1.94
N ARG A 18 -34.01 23.85 1.10
CA ARG A 18 -32.85 22.98 0.82
C ARG A 18 -31.69 23.72 0.18
N LYS A 19 -31.97 24.62 -0.77
CA LYS A 19 -30.93 25.45 -1.40
C LYS A 19 -30.31 26.44 -0.41
N ARG A 20 -31.10 26.96 0.54
CA ARG A 20 -30.62 27.84 1.60
C ARG A 20 -29.79 27.06 2.61
N ALA A 21 -30.26 25.92 3.10
CA ALA A 21 -29.53 25.04 4.01
C ALA A 21 -28.18 24.60 3.43
N ALA A 22 -28.13 24.21 2.15
CA ALA A 22 -26.87 23.86 1.49
C ALA A 22 -25.90 25.05 1.37
N LYS A 23 -26.42 26.27 1.16
CA LYS A 23 -25.60 27.49 1.15
C LYS A 23 -25.09 27.84 2.54
N ASP A 24 -25.96 27.76 3.54
CA ASP A 24 -25.62 28.05 4.93
C ASP A 24 -24.61 27.01 5.47
N GLU A 25 -24.73 25.73 5.10
CA GLU A 25 -23.72 24.70 5.39
C GLU A 25 -22.38 24.98 4.69
N ALA A 26 -22.41 25.42 3.43
CA ALA A 26 -21.18 25.76 2.71
C ALA A 26 -20.47 26.99 3.31
N VAL A 27 -21.24 27.99 3.74
CA VAL A 27 -20.72 29.17 4.44
C VAL A 27 -20.18 28.75 5.81
N ALA A 28 -20.92 27.98 6.58
CA ALA A 28 -20.49 27.49 7.88
C ALA A 28 -19.23 26.62 7.79
N ARG A 29 -19.08 25.79 6.75
CA ARG A 29 -17.83 25.04 6.52
C ARG A 29 -16.66 25.96 6.23
N ARG A 30 -16.83 26.96 5.37
CA ARG A 30 -15.78 27.95 5.08
C ARG A 30 -15.41 28.77 6.31
N GLU A 31 -16.38 29.22 7.09
CA GLU A 31 -16.14 29.95 8.32
C GLU A 31 -15.39 29.09 9.34
N LYS A 32 -15.74 27.81 9.49
CA LYS A 32 -14.99 26.86 10.31
C LYS A 32 -13.57 26.65 9.80
N GLU A 33 -13.37 26.47 8.50
CA GLU A 33 -12.02 26.32 7.91
C GLU A 33 -11.15 27.57 8.15
N ILE A 34 -11.76 28.76 8.07
CA ILE A 34 -11.08 30.04 8.36
C ILE A 34 -10.76 30.15 9.85
N GLU A 35 -11.70 29.79 10.73
CA GLU A 35 -11.49 29.80 12.18
C GLU A 35 -10.42 28.80 12.60
N ASP A 36 -10.50 27.57 12.11
CA ASP A 36 -9.51 26.51 12.32
C ASP A 36 -8.12 26.94 11.81
N SER A 37 -8.07 27.61 10.65
CA SER A 37 -6.81 28.15 10.12
C SER A 37 -6.27 29.28 10.99
N LYS A 38 -7.15 30.15 11.50
CA LYS A 38 -6.76 31.26 12.39
C LYS A 38 -6.25 30.76 13.74
N TRP A 39 -6.76 29.63 14.21
CA TRP A 39 -6.37 29.00 15.48
C TRP A 39 -5.35 27.87 15.33
N ARG A 40 -4.80 27.67 14.12
CA ARG A 40 -3.76 26.68 13.89
C ARG A 40 -2.47 27.13 14.57
N ASP A 41 -1.92 26.25 15.41
CA ASP A 41 -0.62 26.46 16.06
C ASP A 41 0.47 25.72 15.27
N ASP A 42 1.38 26.48 14.65
CA ASP A 42 2.49 25.96 13.84
C ASP A 42 3.84 25.98 14.60
N ASP A 43 3.84 26.07 15.94
CA ASP A 43 5.09 25.97 16.71
C ASP A 43 5.75 24.60 16.52
N LYS A 44 6.94 24.63 15.90
CA LYS A 44 7.81 23.49 15.63
C LYS A 44 8.09 22.64 16.87
N GLN A 45 8.19 23.24 18.06
CA GLN A 45 8.47 22.49 19.29
C GLN A 45 7.24 21.72 19.78
N ILE A 46 6.05 22.31 19.66
CA ILE A 46 4.79 21.67 20.02
C ILE A 46 4.50 20.52 19.04
N LEU A 47 4.69 20.75 17.74
CA LEU A 47 4.52 19.73 16.71
C LEU A 47 5.44 18.53 16.93
N LYS A 48 6.72 18.75 17.27
CA LYS A 48 7.65 17.67 17.62
C LYS A 48 7.22 16.88 18.85
N LYS A 49 6.68 17.55 19.87
CA LYS A 49 6.16 16.88 21.08
C LYS A 49 4.93 16.04 20.77
N GLN A 50 4.00 16.57 19.96
CA GLN A 50 2.82 15.84 19.52
C GLN A 50 3.20 14.62 18.68
N GLN A 51 4.10 14.77 17.71
CA GLN A 51 4.61 13.65 16.89
C GLN A 51 5.29 12.58 17.74
N LYS A 52 6.09 12.97 18.74
CA LYS A 52 6.71 12.01 19.66
C LYS A 52 5.67 11.22 20.45
N LYS A 53 4.63 11.90 20.95
CA LYS A 53 3.52 11.28 21.69
C LYS A 53 2.71 10.35 20.80
N GLU A 54 2.36 10.79 19.59
CA GLU A 54 1.63 9.98 18.61
C GLU A 54 2.45 8.75 18.18
N ALA A 55 3.76 8.89 17.96
CA ALA A 55 4.63 7.77 17.63
C ALA A 55 4.73 6.75 18.78
N GLU A 56 4.80 7.22 20.04
CA GLU A 56 4.80 6.35 21.22
C GLU A 56 3.46 5.62 21.39
N GLU A 57 2.34 6.33 21.21
CA GLU A 57 1.00 5.76 21.28
C GLU A 57 0.75 4.75 20.14
N ARG A 58 1.15 5.09 18.91
CA ARG A 58 1.08 4.18 17.75
C ARG A 58 1.91 2.92 17.99
N LYS A 59 3.13 3.05 18.48
CA LYS A 59 3.98 1.90 18.81
C LYS A 59 3.37 1.04 19.92
N ARG A 60 2.75 1.66 20.93
CA ARG A 60 2.05 0.93 22.00
C ARG A 60 0.84 0.18 21.46
N GLN A 61 0.04 0.80 20.59
CA GLN A 61 -1.11 0.17 19.96
C GLN A 61 -0.69 -0.99 19.06
N GLU A 62 0.36 -0.81 18.24
CA GLU A 62 0.89 -1.88 17.38
C GLU A 62 1.40 -3.07 18.21
N GLN A 63 2.09 -2.82 19.34
CA GLN A 63 2.51 -3.89 20.24
C GLN A 63 1.32 -4.62 20.87
N LEU A 64 0.25 -3.92 21.23
CA LEU A 64 -0.95 -4.53 21.76
C LEU A 64 -1.68 -5.35 20.69
N GLN A 65 -1.77 -4.84 19.46
CA GLN A 65 -2.35 -5.56 18.32
C GLN A 65 -1.54 -6.83 18.01
N ARG A 66 -0.21 -6.71 17.90
CA ARG A 66 0.67 -7.87 17.67
C ARG A 66 0.56 -8.92 18.77
N LYS A 67 0.45 -8.49 20.04
CA LYS A 67 0.22 -9.41 21.17
C LYS A 67 -1.16 -10.07 21.10
N ALA A 68 -2.19 -9.31 20.74
CA ALA A 68 -3.55 -9.83 20.59
C ALA A 68 -3.65 -10.86 19.45
N GLU A 69 -3.02 -10.57 18.30
CA GLU A 69 -2.95 -11.48 17.16
C GLU A 69 -2.18 -12.76 17.49
N ALA A 70 -1.02 -12.64 18.15
CA ALA A 70 -0.25 -13.79 18.60
C ALA A 70 -1.04 -14.66 19.60
N LYS A 71 -1.76 -14.04 20.53
CA LYS A 71 -2.63 -14.75 21.47
C LYS A 71 -3.79 -15.44 20.74
N ALA A 72 -4.42 -14.78 19.78
CA ALA A 72 -5.49 -15.36 18.99
C ALA A 72 -5.02 -16.56 18.15
N LEU A 73 -3.79 -16.50 17.62
CA LEU A 73 -3.18 -17.62 16.89
C LEU A 73 -2.93 -18.81 17.84
N LEU A 74 -2.37 -18.55 19.03
CA LEU A 74 -2.17 -19.58 20.05
C LEU A 74 -3.50 -20.23 20.47
N GLU A 75 -4.57 -19.45 20.66
CA GLU A 75 -5.89 -19.99 20.99
C GLU A 75 -6.48 -20.85 19.86
N LYS A 76 -6.24 -20.48 18.59
CA LYS A 76 -6.61 -21.31 17.43
C LYS A 76 -5.83 -22.63 17.41
N GLU A 77 -4.53 -22.61 17.69
CA GLU A 77 -3.72 -23.83 17.79
C GLU A 77 -4.19 -24.71 18.95
N MET A 78 -4.41 -24.13 20.13
CA MET A 78 -4.89 -24.85 21.31
C MET A 78 -6.28 -25.43 21.10
N SER A 79 -7.19 -24.75 20.42
CA SER A 79 -8.52 -25.29 20.09
C SER A 79 -8.44 -26.42 19.08
N SER A 80 -7.56 -26.32 18.07
CA SER A 80 -7.28 -27.42 17.14
C SER A 80 -6.71 -28.64 17.86
N LEU A 81 -5.80 -28.45 18.81
CA LEU A 81 -5.22 -29.52 19.64
C LEU A 81 -6.22 -30.12 20.62
N LYS A 82 -7.21 -29.34 21.09
CA LYS A 82 -8.24 -29.79 22.06
C LYS A 82 -9.28 -30.72 21.43
N SER A 83 -9.33 -30.83 20.10
CA SER A 83 -10.34 -31.61 19.38
C SER A 83 -10.12 -33.13 19.38
N THR A 84 -8.98 -33.64 19.86
CA THR A 84 -8.78 -35.11 19.92
C THR A 84 -8.10 -35.51 21.22
N ARG A 85 -8.80 -35.35 22.34
CA ARG A 85 -8.50 -36.18 23.51
C ARG A 85 -8.88 -37.61 23.13
N ALA A 86 -7.92 -38.33 22.56
CA ALA A 86 -8.05 -39.76 22.31
C ALA A 86 -8.56 -40.42 23.61
N PRO A 87 -9.51 -41.38 23.50
CA PRO A 87 -10.03 -42.07 24.66
C PRO A 87 -8.86 -42.58 25.52
N PRO A 88 -8.98 -42.56 26.86
CA PRO A 88 -7.90 -42.99 27.74
C PRO A 88 -7.43 -44.37 27.28
N SER A 89 -6.16 -44.47 26.90
CA SER A 89 -5.59 -45.73 26.43
C SER A 89 -5.89 -46.80 27.48
N ALA A 90 -6.42 -47.95 27.04
CA ALA A 90 -6.73 -49.07 27.92
C ALA A 90 -5.54 -49.33 28.86
N LYS A 91 -5.80 -49.64 30.13
CA LYS A 91 -4.75 -49.86 31.14
C LYS A 91 -3.81 -50.97 30.64
N ILE A 92 -2.56 -50.61 30.41
CA ILE A 92 -1.52 -51.53 29.93
C ILE A 92 -0.71 -51.99 31.13
N THR A 93 -0.34 -53.28 31.18
CA THR A 93 0.54 -53.81 32.22
C THR A 93 1.98 -53.32 32.03
N ARG A 94 2.75 -53.25 33.13
CA ARG A 94 4.15 -52.76 33.13
C ARG A 94 5.04 -53.49 32.11
N ALA A 95 4.85 -54.79 31.94
CA ALA A 95 5.58 -55.59 30.96
C ALA A 95 5.36 -55.11 29.51
N GLN A 96 4.12 -54.75 29.17
CA GLN A 96 3.74 -54.34 27.82
C GLN A 96 4.13 -52.87 27.53
N ILE A 97 4.35 -52.06 28.57
CA ILE A 97 4.99 -50.73 28.45
C ILE A 97 6.48 -50.89 28.10
N GLN A 98 7.18 -51.80 28.76
CA GLN A 98 8.60 -52.05 28.49
C GLN A 98 8.82 -52.55 27.06
N VAL A 99 8.01 -53.51 26.59
CA VAL A 99 8.08 -54.01 25.21
C VAL A 99 7.89 -52.89 24.19
N ARG A 100 6.89 -52.01 24.39
CA ARG A 100 6.66 -50.87 23.48
C ARG A 100 7.80 -49.86 23.53
N GLN A 101 8.37 -49.59 24.71
CA GLN A 101 9.54 -48.71 24.83
C GLN A 101 10.72 -49.30 24.04
N ASP A 102 11.03 -50.57 24.22
CA ASP A 102 12.14 -51.23 23.53
C ASP A 102 11.95 -51.24 22.01
N GLU A 103 10.73 -51.47 21.52
CA GLU A 103 10.40 -51.36 20.09
C GLU A 103 10.59 -49.95 19.54
N THR A 104 10.20 -48.92 20.30
CA THR A 104 10.38 -47.52 19.89
C THR A 104 11.85 -47.10 19.91
N ILE A 105 12.64 -47.61 20.86
CA ILE A 105 14.08 -47.36 20.94
C ILE A 105 14.78 -48.05 19.77
N LYS A 106 14.43 -49.31 19.45
CA LYS A 106 14.96 -50.03 18.28
C LYS A 106 14.61 -49.34 16.96
N LYS A 107 13.39 -48.84 16.80
CA LYS A 107 12.99 -48.05 15.60
C LYS A 107 13.79 -46.74 15.51
N LYS A 108 13.87 -45.98 16.60
CA LYS A 108 14.68 -44.75 16.67
C LYS A 108 16.17 -44.98 16.46
N GLN A 109 16.69 -46.17 16.77
CA GLN A 109 18.08 -46.53 16.49
C GLN A 109 18.30 -46.89 15.02
N ASN A 110 17.33 -47.55 14.38
CA ASN A 110 17.38 -47.82 12.93
C ASN A 110 17.20 -46.57 12.07
N ASP A 111 16.41 -45.59 12.52
CA ASP A 111 16.17 -44.35 11.78
C ASP A 111 17.28 -43.30 11.95
N LYS A 112 18.16 -43.48 12.95
CA LYS A 112 19.38 -42.67 13.09
C LYS A 112 20.49 -43.23 12.18
N LYS A 113 20.27 -43.18 10.87
CA LYS A 113 21.42 -43.11 9.96
C LYS A 113 22.11 -41.79 10.28
N ILE A 114 23.38 -41.87 10.65
CA ILE A 114 24.20 -40.69 10.90
C ILE A 114 24.28 -39.95 9.56
N GLU A 115 23.51 -38.87 9.41
CA GLU A 115 23.57 -38.02 8.22
C GLU A 115 25.00 -37.52 8.10
N THR A 116 25.68 -37.97 7.06
CA THR A 116 27.05 -37.55 6.79
C THR A 116 27.02 -36.25 5.99
N HIS A 117 28.15 -35.54 5.95
CA HIS A 117 28.35 -34.35 5.11
C HIS A 117 28.13 -34.57 3.60
N LEU A 118 27.81 -35.80 3.18
CA LEU A 118 27.43 -36.17 1.81
C LEU A 118 25.91 -36.15 1.58
N ASP A 119 25.10 -36.30 2.63
CA ASP A 119 23.63 -36.36 2.54
C ASP A 119 22.98 -34.98 2.71
N ALA A 120 23.63 -34.09 3.46
CA ALA A 120 23.17 -32.72 3.67
C ALA A 120 23.88 -31.76 2.70
N PRO A 121 23.15 -30.96 1.90
CA PRO A 121 23.79 -29.95 1.04
C PRO A 121 24.54 -28.94 1.90
N LEU A 122 25.75 -28.55 1.47
CA LEU A 122 26.54 -27.55 2.17
C LEU A 122 25.75 -26.23 2.23
N VAL A 123 25.46 -25.77 3.44
CA VAL A 123 24.84 -24.45 3.66
C VAL A 123 25.88 -23.39 3.33
N GLU A 124 25.58 -22.55 2.34
CA GLU A 124 26.48 -21.49 1.91
C GLU A 124 26.70 -20.47 3.04
N ASN A 125 27.93 -19.99 3.13
CA ASN A 125 28.27 -18.96 4.10
C ASN A 125 27.68 -17.62 3.65
N ILE A 126 26.66 -17.17 4.38
CA ILE A 126 25.92 -15.93 4.11
C ILE A 126 26.84 -14.71 4.05
N ASN A 127 27.96 -14.71 4.80
CA ASN A 127 28.94 -13.62 4.78
C ASN A 127 29.82 -13.59 3.53
N ARG A 128 29.73 -14.61 2.65
CA ARG A 128 30.45 -14.68 1.38
C ARG A 128 29.53 -14.63 0.16
N LEU A 129 28.23 -14.45 0.34
CA LEU A 129 27.30 -14.28 -0.78
C LEU A 129 27.63 -12.96 -1.48
N GLN A 130 28.03 -13.06 -2.74
CA GLN A 130 28.04 -11.90 -3.63
C GLN A 130 26.58 -11.67 -4.03
N ILE A 131 26.03 -10.53 -3.61
CA ILE A 131 24.68 -10.14 -4.00
C ILE A 131 24.79 -9.68 -5.46
N ASP A 132 24.25 -10.47 -6.39
CA ASP A 132 24.12 -10.04 -7.78
C ASP A 132 23.05 -8.95 -7.86
N GLY A 133 23.47 -7.69 -7.88
CA GLY A 133 22.62 -6.52 -7.96
C GLY A 133 23.41 -5.21 -7.97
N GLU A 134 22.71 -4.11 -8.27
CA GLU A 134 23.28 -2.76 -8.18
C GLU A 134 23.41 -2.37 -6.70
N GLU A 135 24.65 -2.39 -6.18
CA GLU A 135 24.96 -1.99 -4.81
C GLU A 135 25.35 -0.51 -4.77
N ALA A 136 24.49 0.33 -4.21
CA ALA A 136 24.86 1.70 -3.91
C ALA A 136 25.74 1.78 -2.64
N ARG A 137 26.99 2.20 -2.78
CA ARG A 137 27.88 2.48 -1.63
C ARG A 137 27.87 3.94 -1.22
N THR A 138 27.29 4.81 -2.04
CA THR A 138 27.18 6.24 -1.78
C THR A 138 25.73 6.73 -1.95
N VAL A 139 25.42 7.88 -1.35
CA VAL A 139 24.07 8.48 -1.44
C VAL A 139 23.76 8.88 -2.88
N GLU A 140 24.75 9.39 -3.63
CA GLU A 140 24.62 9.77 -5.03
C GLU A 140 24.32 8.56 -5.92
N GLU A 141 25.05 7.46 -5.71
CA GLU A 141 24.83 6.19 -6.43
C GLU A 141 23.46 5.59 -6.10
N ALA A 142 22.99 5.71 -4.85
CA ALA A 142 21.65 5.28 -4.46
C ALA A 142 20.56 6.12 -5.14
N ILE A 143 20.80 7.43 -5.30
CA ILE A 143 19.89 8.33 -6.02
C ILE A 143 19.91 8.02 -7.52
N ASP A 144 21.02 7.62 -8.11
CA ASP A 144 21.06 7.23 -9.53
C ASP A 144 20.36 5.89 -9.78
N ILE A 145 20.56 4.90 -8.90
CA ILE A 145 19.91 3.57 -9.00
C ILE A 145 18.40 3.66 -8.75
N LEU A 146 17.97 4.43 -7.74
CA LEU A 146 16.57 4.49 -7.30
C LEU A 146 15.81 5.72 -7.84
N GLY A 147 16.52 6.71 -8.38
CA GLY A 147 15.96 7.99 -8.80
C GLY A 147 15.04 7.83 -9.99
N ASP A 148 13.80 8.28 -9.84
CA ASP A 148 12.81 8.33 -10.92
C ASP A 148 13.32 9.22 -12.06
N THR A 149 13.72 8.59 -13.17
CA THR A 149 13.94 9.26 -14.46
C THR A 149 12.66 9.92 -15.01
N VAL A 150 11.51 9.60 -14.41
CA VAL A 150 10.17 10.04 -14.80
C VAL A 150 9.92 11.52 -14.52
N ASN A 151 10.64 12.11 -13.57
CA ASN A 151 10.62 13.55 -13.27
C ASN A 151 11.85 14.29 -13.81
N ALA A 152 12.54 13.73 -14.81
CA ALA A 152 13.55 14.47 -15.55
C ALA A 152 12.87 15.62 -16.30
N ALA A 153 12.74 16.77 -15.61
CA ALA A 153 12.39 18.04 -16.21
C ALA A 153 13.21 18.16 -17.49
N ASP A 154 12.51 18.26 -18.61
CA ASP A 154 13.11 18.06 -19.92
C ASP A 154 14.26 19.06 -20.13
N LYS A 155 15.48 18.52 -20.14
CA LYS A 155 16.72 19.29 -20.08
C LYS A 155 16.99 20.08 -21.37
N HIS A 156 16.27 19.80 -22.48
CA HIS A 156 16.55 20.38 -23.80
C HIS A 156 15.27 20.78 -24.55
N PRO A 157 14.54 21.80 -24.07
CA PRO A 157 13.36 22.32 -24.76
C PRO A 157 13.68 22.86 -26.17
N GLU A 158 14.88 23.40 -26.38
CA GLU A 158 15.32 23.94 -27.67
C GLU A 158 15.37 22.87 -28.78
N LYS A 159 15.79 21.64 -28.44
CA LYS A 159 15.82 20.52 -29.41
C LYS A 159 14.40 20.09 -29.81
N ARG A 160 13.45 20.12 -28.87
CA ARG A 160 12.03 19.86 -29.15
C ARG A 160 11.40 20.94 -29.99
N LEU A 161 11.75 22.22 -29.80
CA LEU A 161 11.24 23.29 -30.64
C LEU A 161 11.61 23.08 -32.11
N LYS A 162 12.87 22.72 -32.39
CA LYS A 162 13.32 22.42 -33.75
C LYS A 162 12.58 21.21 -34.36
N ALA A 163 12.45 20.13 -33.60
CA ALA A 163 11.73 18.94 -34.06
C ALA A 163 10.23 19.20 -34.28
N ALA A 164 9.58 19.91 -33.36
CA ALA A 164 8.18 20.29 -33.46
C ALA A 164 7.93 21.26 -34.61
N TYR A 165 8.85 22.19 -34.86
CA TYR A 165 8.77 23.13 -35.97
C TYR A 165 8.92 22.41 -37.31
N LEU A 166 9.88 21.49 -37.47
CA LEU A 166 10.01 20.69 -38.69
C LEU A 166 8.76 19.82 -38.94
N ALA A 167 8.23 19.15 -37.92
CA ALA A 167 7.00 18.37 -38.05
C ALA A 167 5.78 19.25 -38.42
N TYR A 168 5.73 20.47 -37.86
CA TYR A 168 4.71 21.44 -38.22
C TYR A 168 4.86 21.91 -39.67
N GLU A 169 6.08 22.22 -40.10
CA GLU A 169 6.43 22.66 -41.45
C GLU A 169 6.07 21.59 -42.48
N GLU A 170 6.44 20.34 -42.27
CA GLU A 170 6.08 19.22 -43.14
C GLU A 170 4.56 19.05 -43.28
N ARG A 171 3.84 19.12 -42.15
CA ARG A 171 2.37 19.02 -42.16
C ARG A 171 1.75 20.19 -42.93
N LYS A 172 2.22 21.42 -42.69
CA LYS A 172 1.69 22.62 -43.35
C LYS A 172 2.05 22.67 -44.82
N LEU A 173 3.25 22.28 -45.19
CA LEU A 173 3.66 22.20 -46.58
C LEU A 173 2.79 21.20 -47.35
N LYS A 174 2.45 20.06 -46.74
CA LYS A 174 1.51 19.10 -47.33
C LYS A 174 0.09 19.68 -47.48
N GLU A 175 -0.42 20.37 -46.47
CA GLU A 175 -1.74 21.04 -46.53
C GLU A 175 -1.77 22.13 -47.62
N GLU A 176 -0.73 22.96 -47.70
CA GLU A 176 -0.61 24.02 -48.71
C GLU A 176 -0.43 23.45 -50.12
N TRP A 177 0.38 22.39 -50.27
CA TRP A 177 0.51 21.69 -51.54
C TRP A 177 -0.81 21.09 -52.00
N GLN A 178 -1.59 20.50 -51.08
CA GLN A 178 -2.92 19.98 -51.39
C GLN A 178 -3.90 21.07 -51.83
N LYS A 179 -3.76 22.31 -51.34
CA LYS A 179 -4.61 23.46 -51.68
C LYS A 179 -4.13 24.23 -52.90
N SER A 180 -2.85 24.11 -53.26
CA SER A 180 -2.25 24.81 -54.38
C SER A 180 -2.97 24.46 -55.70
N THR A 181 -3.12 25.46 -56.57
CA THR A 181 -3.67 25.32 -57.92
C THR A 181 -2.74 24.56 -58.86
N GLU A 182 -1.50 24.28 -58.43
CA GLU A 182 -0.54 23.44 -59.13
C GLU A 182 -0.75 21.93 -58.86
N ASN A 183 -1.52 21.57 -57.84
CA ASN A 183 -1.90 20.20 -57.58
C ASN A 183 -2.81 19.69 -58.72
N PRO A 184 -2.45 18.61 -59.43
CA PRO A 184 -3.23 18.12 -60.57
C PRO A 184 -4.65 17.68 -60.20
N LEU A 185 -4.94 17.43 -58.92
CA LEU A 185 -6.28 17.14 -58.42
C LEU A 185 -7.19 18.38 -58.30
N ASN A 186 -6.63 19.59 -58.30
CA ASN A 186 -7.37 20.85 -58.16
C ASN A 186 -7.46 21.67 -59.46
N LYS A 187 -6.81 21.22 -60.55
CA LYS A 187 -6.99 21.81 -61.88
C LYS A 187 -8.23 21.22 -62.52
N VAL A 188 -9.34 21.94 -62.42
CA VAL A 188 -10.52 21.80 -63.28
C VAL A 188 -10.45 22.86 -64.36
#